data_AF-A0A7V1SJA0-F1
#
_entry.id   AF-A0A7V1SJA0-F1
#
_cell.length_a   1.000
_cell.length_b   1.000
_cell.length_c   1.000
_cell.angle_alpha   90.00
_cell.angle_beta   90.00
_cell.angle_gamma   90.00
#
_symmetry.space_group_name_H-M   'P 1'
#
loop_
_entity.id
_entity.type
_entity.pdbx_description
1 polymer ?
#
loop_
_entity_poly.entity_id
_entity_poly.type
_entity_poly.pdbx_seq_one_letter_code
_entity_poly.pdbx_strand_id
1 'polypeptide(L)' 'LELRLAARASALILAAALRREESRGAHFREDFPETDDQNWLGHLRIRQSVPGEEDSLSFEFCPV' A
#
# COMPACT_ATOMS: atom_id res chain seq x y z
N LEU A 1 15.04 10.87 -15.72
CA LEU A 1 15.28 10.35 -14.35
C LEU A 1 14.02 10.42 -13.51
N GLU A 2 13.40 11.59 -13.40
CA GLU A 2 12.22 11.87 -12.56
C GLU A 2 11.00 11.00 -12.89
N LEU A 3 10.68 10.81 -14.18
CA LEU A 3 9.55 9.97 -14.61
C LEU A 3 9.62 8.55 -14.04
N ARG A 4 10.81 7.95 -14.05
CA ARG A 4 11.03 6.59 -13.53
C ARG A 4 10.86 6.52 -12.00
N LEU A 5 11.28 7.57 -11.28
CA LEU A 5 11.09 7.65 -9.84
C LEU A 5 9.62 7.84 -9.48
N ALA A 6 8.91 8.73 -10.19
CA ALA A 6 7.48 8.95 -10.02
C ALA A 6 6.66 7.69 -10.31
N ALA A 7 6.96 6.99 -11.41
CA ALA A 7 6.32 5.71 -11.75
C ALA A 7 6.54 4.66 -10.66
N ARG A 8 7.78 4.56 -10.14
CA ARG A 8 8.12 3.63 -9.05
C ARG A 8 7.36 3.95 -7.77
N ALA A 9 7.32 5.21 -7.35
CA ALA A 9 6.57 5.63 -6.17
C ALA A 9 5.07 5.34 -6.33
N SER A 10 4.51 5.64 -7.51
CA SER A 10 3.11 5.37 -7.83
C SER A 10 2.78 3.88 -7.75
N ALA A 11 3.65 3.01 -8.30
CA ALA A 11 3.47 1.56 -8.22
C ALA A 11 3.46 1.04 -6.77
N LEU A 12 4.36 1.55 -5.90
CA LEU A 12 4.37 1.18 -4.48
C LEU A 12 3.11 1.66 -3.74
N ILE A 13 2.64 2.87 -4.03
CA ILE A 13 1.40 3.41 -3.47
C ILE A 13 0.21 2.55 -3.89
N LEU A 14 0.10 2.21 -5.19
CA LEU A 14 -0.99 1.38 -5.70
C LEU A 14 -0.97 -0.03 -5.11
N ALA A 15 0.20 -0.65 -4.99
CA ALA A 15 0.33 -1.98 -4.39
C ALA A 15 -0.08 -1.97 -2.90
N ALA A 16 0.32 -0.94 -2.14
CA ALA A 16 -0.10 -0.78 -0.75
C ALA A 16 -1.61 -0.52 -0.62
N ALA A 17 -2.18 0.32 -1.50
CA ALA A 17 -3.60 0.61 -1.56
C ALA A 17 -4.44 -0.62 -1.91
N LEU A 18 -3.98 -1.46 -2.84
CA LEU A 18 -4.64 -2.70 -3.20
C LEU A 18 -4.62 -3.72 -2.06
N ARG A 19 -3.52 -3.77 -1.29
CA ARG A 19 -3.37 -4.70 -0.17
C ARG A 19 -4.22 -4.33 1.05
N ARG A 20 -4.50 -3.04 1.27
CA ARG A 20 -5.34 -2.52 2.37
C ARG A 20 -6.81 -2.60 1.99
N GLU A 21 -7.56 -3.39 2.74
CA GLU A 21 -8.98 -3.69 2.48
C GLU A 21 -9.89 -2.92 3.46
N GLU A 22 -9.76 -1.60 3.49
CA GLU A 22 -10.65 -0.68 4.22
C GLU A 22 -10.59 0.72 3.60
N SER A 23 -11.47 1.62 4.05
CA SER A 23 -11.39 3.05 3.73
C SER A 23 -11.07 3.86 4.99
N ARG A 24 -10.05 4.72 4.93
CA ARG A 24 -9.63 5.58 6.06
C ARG A 24 -8.98 6.88 5.57
N GLY A 25 -9.57 8.00 5.96
CA GLY A 25 -9.07 9.33 5.62
C GLY A 25 -9.06 9.55 4.10
N ALA A 26 -7.88 9.78 3.52
CA ALA A 26 -7.72 10.01 2.08
C ALA A 26 -7.69 8.73 1.23
N HIS A 27 -7.61 7.55 1.84
CA HIS A 27 -7.71 6.27 1.14
C HIS A 27 -9.15 5.79 1.16
N PHE A 28 -9.79 5.74 -0.01
CA PHE A 28 -11.17 5.26 -0.17
C PHE A 28 -11.22 4.14 -1.21
N ARG A 29 -11.99 3.10 -0.90
CA ARG A 29 -12.22 1.91 -1.71
C ARG A 29 -13.71 1.61 -1.73
N GLU A 30 -14.32 1.61 -2.93
CA GLU A 30 -15.75 1.32 -3.09
C GLU A 30 -16.11 -0.11 -2.67
N ASP A 31 -15.17 -1.05 -2.84
CA ASP A 31 -15.32 -2.45 -2.42
C ASP A 31 -15.09 -2.67 -0.90
N PHE A 32 -14.50 -1.70 -0.21
CA PHE A 32 -14.31 -1.69 1.26
C PHE A 32 -14.58 -0.29 1.82
N PRO A 33 -15.85 0.19 1.83
CA PRO A 33 -16.17 1.59 2.09
C PRO A 33 -16.04 2.00 3.56
N GLU A 34 -16.01 1.04 4.47
CA GLU A 34 -15.95 1.26 5.92
C GLU A 34 -14.51 1.17 6.46
N THR A 35 -14.28 1.73 7.64
CA THR A 35 -13.06 1.51 8.43
C THR A 35 -13.11 0.13 9.11
N ASP A 36 -11.98 -0.57 9.16
CA ASP A 36 -11.84 -1.86 9.82
C ASP A 36 -10.68 -1.84 10.84
N ASP A 37 -10.99 -1.42 12.06
CA ASP A 37 -10.01 -1.34 13.14
C ASP A 37 -9.51 -2.71 13.63
N GLN A 38 -10.23 -3.80 13.35
CA GLN A 38 -9.82 -5.13 13.78
C GLN A 38 -8.60 -5.62 13.00
N ASN A 39 -8.58 -5.33 11.69
CA ASN A 39 -7.51 -5.80 10.80
C ASN A 39 -6.52 -4.69 10.41
N TRP A 40 -6.93 -3.41 10.44
CA TRP A 40 -6.20 -2.33 9.78
C TRP A 40 -5.87 -1.12 10.67
N LEU A 41 -6.11 -1.19 11.99
CA LEU A 41 -5.65 -0.16 12.93
C LEU A 41 -4.13 -0.22 13.10
N GLY A 42 -3.42 0.45 12.21
CA GLY A 42 -1.97 0.46 12.17
C GLY A 42 -1.39 0.86 10.83
N HIS A 43 -0.08 0.72 10.71
CA HIS A 43 0.69 1.11 9.54
C HIS A 43 1.03 -0.11 8.67
N LEU A 44 0.63 -0.08 7.40
CA LEU A 44 1.10 -1.02 6.39
C LEU A 44 2.40 -0.49 5.78
N ARG A 45 3.50 -1.23 5.95
CA ARG A 45 4.79 -0.95 5.34
C ARG A 45 4.96 -1.82 4.11
N ILE A 46 5.45 -1.21 3.03
CA ILE A 46 5.81 -1.89 1.79
C ILE A 46 7.30 -1.66 1.51
N ARG A 47 8.00 -2.71 1.08
CA ARG A 47 9.40 -2.63 0.66
C ARG A 47 9.56 -3.34 -0.66
N GLN A 48 10.33 -2.73 -1.56
CA GLN A 48 10.79 -3.38 -2.79
C GLN A 48 12.26 -3.73 -2.65
N SER A 49 12.57 -5.03 -2.72
CA SER A 49 13.94 -5.53 -2.54
C SER A 49 14.80 -5.30 -3.78
N VAL A 50 14.23 -5.48 -4.97
CA VAL A 50 14.93 -5.29 -6.25
C VAL A 50 14.11 -4.34 -7.14
N PRO A 51 14.66 -3.19 -7.57
CA PRO A 51 13.94 -2.29 -8.46
C PRO A 51 13.62 -2.96 -9.81
N GLY A 52 12.33 -3.03 -10.16
CA GLY A 52 11.88 -3.49 -11.48
C GLY A 52 11.41 -4.94 -11.56
N GLU A 53 11.41 -5.66 -10.43
CA GLU A 53 10.86 -7.01 -10.33
C GLU A 53 9.62 -6.99 -9.42
N GLU A 54 8.46 -7.37 -9.96
CA GLU A 54 7.17 -7.30 -9.25
C GLU A 54 7.11 -8.25 -8.05
N ASP A 55 7.72 -9.44 -8.16
CA ASP A 55 7.80 -10.43 -7.09
C ASP A 55 8.71 -10.02 -5.92
N SER A 56 9.37 -8.86 -6.00
CA SER A 56 10.29 -8.38 -4.96
C SER A 56 9.62 -7.53 -3.87
N LEU A 57 8.29 -7.40 -3.89
CA LEU A 57 7.52 -6.62 -2.92
C LEU A 57 7.24 -7.42 -1.63
N SER A 58 7.57 -6.85 -0.48
CA SER A 58 7.19 -7.37 0.83
C SER A 58 6.30 -6.39 1.58
N PHE A 59 5.33 -6.95 2.31
CA PHE A 59 4.36 -6.21 3.10
C PHE A 59 4.50 -6.60 4.57
N GLU A 60 4.51 -5.60 5.44
CA GLU A 60 4.59 -5.76 6.89
C GLU A 60 3.54 -4.86 7.53
N PHE A 61 2.66 -5.45 8.35
CA PHE A 61 1.69 -4.67 9.12
C PHE A 61 2.21 -4.42 10.54
N CYS A 62 2.21 -3.17 10.95
CA CYS A 62 2.57 -2.73 12.29
C CYS A 62 1.32 -2.20 12.99
N PRO A 63 0.70 -2.95 13.93
CA PRO A 63 -0.47 -2.49 14.65
C PRO A 63 -0.13 -1.26 15.51
N VAL A 64 -1.14 -0.42 15.75
CA VAL A 64 -1.09 0.72 16.68
C VAL A 64 -1.77 0.37 17.99
#